data_AF-A0A1G2YBN4-F1
#
_entry.id   AF-A0A1G2YBN4-F1
#
_cell.length_a   1.000
_cell.length_b   1.000
_cell.length_c   1.000
_cell.angle_alpha   90.00
_cell.angle_beta   90.00
_cell.angle_gamma   90.00
#
_symmetry.space_group_name_H-M   'P 1'
#
loop_
_entity.id
_entity.type
_entity.pdbx_description
1 polymer ?
#
loop_
_entity_poly.entity_id
_entity_poly.type
_entity_poly.pdbx_seq_one_letter_code
_entity_poly.pdbx_strand_id
1 'polypeptide(L)'
;MEKHDHKPCCPGKAKYLAGKRILPAPITKDTTVVALIDNMDAYNGGRLRAACHLLRDRYSQEDVTIGLSLAGALTPAGLGPSTIIPLMNHGFVDWITATGANMYHDMHFALNLPMFRGSHNVNDANLRDKGVTRIYYILFDYEDVLMETDRKLREMLIRPEFQKEMGTRECYYHLGKLLDQFEKENNTGQVSILAAAYRNGIPVFTSSPGDSTIGMNVAGIELLAEAKGLGDKFKLKINPSLDVHDSTAIVLNAKQYEKGKTGVILIGGGSPKNFMLQTEPQIQEVLMIPEVGQDYDINVTDARPDTGGLSGAPPSEAASWGKIDPTKLEETVTAYLDVTLALPLMAAYAIQTAPAKKFKRLYDRGEELRAKLIKSYLDNNKEIEKLTSLINKLGA
;
A
#
# COMPACT_ATOMS: atom_id res chain seq x y z
N MET A 1 -42.20 -39.79 -9.26
CA MET A 1 -40.80 -39.55 -9.66
C MET A 1 -40.82 -39.09 -11.10
N GLU A 2 -40.85 -37.77 -11.33
CA GLU A 2 -40.61 -37.23 -12.67
C GLU A 2 -39.20 -37.62 -13.09
N LYS A 3 -39.09 -38.36 -14.19
CA LYS A 3 -37.83 -38.62 -14.87
C LYS A 3 -37.28 -37.26 -15.28
N HIS A 4 -36.12 -36.86 -14.76
CA HIS A 4 -35.38 -35.74 -15.32
C HIS A 4 -35.16 -36.06 -16.80
N ASP A 5 -35.84 -35.33 -17.69
CA ASP A 5 -35.62 -35.41 -19.12
C ASP A 5 -34.13 -35.20 -19.38
N HIS A 6 -33.50 -36.24 -19.93
CA HIS A 6 -32.14 -36.14 -20.46
C HIS A 6 -32.15 -35.06 -21.55
N LYS A 7 -31.78 -33.83 -21.19
CA LYS A 7 -31.58 -32.77 -22.17
C LYS A 7 -30.53 -33.26 -23.18
N PRO A 8 -30.88 -33.50 -24.45
CA PRO A 8 -29.92 -33.93 -25.46
C PRO A 8 -28.81 -32.89 -25.60
N CYS A 9 -27.65 -33.32 -26.11
CA CYS A 9 -26.38 -32.57 -26.14
C CYS A 9 -26.58 -31.09 -26.49
N CYS A 10 -26.75 -30.25 -25.47
CA CYS A 10 -27.07 -28.84 -25.64
C CYS A 10 -25.83 -28.14 -26.24
N PRO A 11 -25.92 -27.55 -27.45
CA PRO A 11 -24.82 -26.82 -28.05
C PRO A 11 -24.27 -25.77 -27.06
N GLY A 12 -22.97 -25.79 -26.81
CA GLY A 12 -22.32 -24.89 -25.84
C GLY A 12 -22.19 -25.43 -24.40
N LYS A 13 -22.81 -26.56 -24.03
CA LYS A 13 -22.62 -27.18 -22.70
C LYS A 13 -21.15 -27.50 -22.39
N ALA A 14 -20.41 -27.97 -23.39
CA ALA A 14 -18.98 -28.27 -23.26
C ALA A 14 -18.14 -27.04 -22.89
N LYS A 15 -18.54 -25.82 -23.32
CA LYS A 15 -17.86 -24.57 -22.96
C LYS A 15 -17.92 -24.31 -21.45
N TYR A 16 -19.06 -24.56 -20.82
CA TYR A 16 -19.25 -24.35 -19.39
C TYR A 16 -18.62 -25.46 -18.53
N LEU A 17 -18.50 -26.67 -19.06
CA LEU A 17 -17.90 -27.83 -18.37
C LEU A 17 -16.43 -28.08 -18.75
N ALA A 18 -15.75 -27.07 -19.31
CA ALA A 18 -14.34 -27.15 -19.70
C ALA A 18 -13.36 -26.93 -18.54
N GLY A 19 -13.85 -26.52 -17.36
CA GLY A 19 -13.01 -26.24 -16.19
C GLY A 19 -12.40 -27.50 -15.56
N LYS A 20 -11.38 -27.29 -14.71
CA LYS A 20 -10.78 -28.35 -13.89
C LYS A 20 -11.87 -29.05 -13.07
N ARG A 21 -11.91 -30.38 -13.12
CA ARG A 21 -12.78 -31.18 -12.24
C ARG A 21 -12.44 -30.89 -10.78
N ILE A 22 -13.45 -30.56 -9.98
CA ILE A 22 -13.29 -30.39 -8.53
C ILE A 22 -13.08 -31.76 -7.90
N LEU A 23 -11.82 -32.06 -7.60
CA LEU A 23 -11.38 -33.25 -6.88
C LEU A 23 -10.01 -32.94 -6.25
N PRO A 24 -9.97 -32.11 -5.19
CA PRO A 24 -8.73 -31.71 -4.55
C PRO A 24 -8.02 -32.92 -3.93
N ALA A 25 -6.69 -32.90 -3.93
CA ALA A 25 -5.88 -33.94 -3.29
C ALA A 25 -6.06 -33.90 -1.76
N PRO A 26 -6.05 -35.05 -1.06
CA PRO A 26 -6.02 -35.07 0.41
C PRO A 26 -4.78 -34.34 0.95
N ILE A 27 -4.95 -33.56 2.01
CA ILE A 27 -3.83 -32.92 2.72
C ILE A 27 -3.03 -33.98 3.48
N THR A 28 -1.71 -33.93 3.34
CA THR A 28 -0.74 -34.82 4.02
C THR A 28 0.31 -34.01 4.77
N LYS A 29 1.13 -34.68 5.58
CA LYS A 29 2.28 -34.06 6.27
C LYS A 29 3.31 -33.41 5.34
N ASP A 30 3.33 -33.81 4.06
CA ASP A 30 4.28 -33.34 3.05
C ASP A 30 3.66 -32.25 2.14
N THR A 31 2.41 -31.83 2.42
CA THR A 31 1.73 -30.79 1.65
C THR A 31 2.38 -29.43 1.90
N THR A 32 2.99 -28.86 0.85
CA THR A 32 3.60 -27.52 0.91
C THR A 32 2.53 -26.42 0.86
N VAL A 33 2.90 -25.18 1.24
CA VAL A 33 2.01 -24.02 1.13
C VAL A 33 1.55 -23.80 -0.32
N VAL A 34 2.44 -23.98 -1.29
CA VAL A 34 2.11 -23.88 -2.73
C VAL A 34 1.07 -24.92 -3.11
N ALA A 35 1.30 -26.19 -2.77
CA ALA A 35 0.37 -27.27 -3.07
C ALA A 35 -0.97 -27.07 -2.37
N LEU A 36 -0.98 -26.60 -1.11
CA LEU A 36 -2.18 -26.28 -0.35
C LEU A 36 -3.03 -25.21 -1.06
N ILE A 37 -2.40 -24.11 -1.50
CA ILE A 37 -3.09 -23.01 -2.19
C ILE A 37 -3.60 -23.45 -3.57
N ASP A 38 -2.78 -24.17 -4.35
CA ASP A 38 -3.19 -24.68 -5.66
C ASP A 38 -4.40 -25.63 -5.60
N ASN A 39 -4.57 -26.29 -4.44
CA ASN A 39 -5.68 -27.20 -4.15
C ASN A 39 -6.99 -26.50 -3.77
N MET A 40 -7.02 -25.17 -3.59
CA MET A 40 -8.22 -24.40 -3.24
C MET A 40 -9.04 -24.04 -4.48
N ASP A 41 -10.02 -24.88 -4.85
CA ASP A 41 -10.74 -24.74 -6.13
C ASP A 41 -11.91 -23.74 -6.17
N ALA A 42 -12.55 -23.42 -5.04
CA ALA A 42 -13.82 -22.69 -5.01
C ALA A 42 -13.92 -21.60 -3.93
N TYR A 43 -14.91 -20.70 -4.09
CA TYR A 43 -15.22 -19.60 -3.18
C TYR A 43 -14.00 -18.72 -2.85
N ASN A 44 -13.91 -18.16 -1.63
CA ASN A 44 -12.80 -17.29 -1.24
C ASN A 44 -11.43 -18.02 -1.24
N GLY A 45 -11.39 -19.34 -1.02
CA GLY A 45 -10.17 -20.12 -1.22
C GLY A 45 -9.70 -20.09 -2.68
N GLY A 46 -10.62 -20.27 -3.63
CA GLY A 46 -10.35 -20.11 -5.06
C GLY A 46 -9.92 -18.69 -5.45
N ARG A 47 -10.44 -17.66 -4.76
CA ARG A 47 -10.01 -16.27 -4.97
C ARG A 47 -8.60 -16.01 -4.41
N LEU A 48 -8.25 -16.55 -3.24
CA LEU A 48 -6.88 -16.51 -2.73
C LEU A 48 -5.90 -17.17 -3.70
N ARG A 49 -6.25 -18.36 -4.20
CA ARG A 49 -5.45 -19.05 -5.22
C ARG A 49 -5.31 -18.21 -6.49
N ALA A 50 -6.40 -17.63 -6.98
CA ALA A 50 -6.35 -16.77 -8.16
C ALA A 50 -5.42 -15.56 -7.96
N ALA A 51 -5.44 -14.93 -6.78
CA ALA A 51 -4.50 -13.86 -6.44
C ALA A 51 -3.04 -14.35 -6.42
N CYS A 52 -2.79 -15.53 -5.85
CA CYS A 52 -1.46 -16.14 -5.84
C CYS A 52 -0.95 -16.49 -7.25
N HIS A 53 -1.82 -17.01 -8.12
CA HIS A 53 -1.49 -17.28 -9.52
C HIS A 53 -1.22 -15.98 -10.28
N LEU A 54 -2.03 -14.95 -10.05
CA LEU A 54 -1.82 -13.63 -10.67
C LEU A 54 -0.48 -13.02 -10.23
N LEU A 55 -0.09 -13.15 -8.95
CA LEU A 55 1.23 -12.76 -8.47
C LEU A 55 2.35 -13.50 -9.22
N ARG A 56 2.26 -14.82 -9.32
CA ARG A 56 3.25 -15.68 -9.98
C ARG A 56 3.34 -15.42 -11.48
N ASP A 57 2.21 -15.29 -12.17
CA ASP A 57 2.16 -15.31 -13.63
C ASP A 57 2.32 -13.91 -14.23
N ARG A 58 1.83 -12.87 -13.54
CA ARG A 58 1.78 -11.50 -14.05
C ARG A 58 2.65 -10.53 -13.27
N TYR A 59 2.50 -10.43 -11.96
CA TYR A 59 3.26 -9.45 -11.17
C TYR A 59 4.77 -9.75 -11.15
N SER A 60 5.15 -11.02 -11.30
CA SER A 60 6.55 -11.46 -11.36
C SER A 60 7.32 -10.96 -12.59
N GLN A 61 6.65 -10.44 -13.63
CA GLN A 61 7.30 -9.94 -14.83
C GLN A 61 8.06 -8.62 -14.55
N GLU A 62 9.26 -8.46 -15.13
CA GLU A 62 10.17 -7.33 -14.89
C GLU A 62 9.60 -5.97 -15.37
N ASP A 63 8.77 -6.00 -16.40
CA ASP A 63 8.09 -4.83 -16.98
C ASP A 63 6.89 -4.35 -16.17
N VAL A 64 6.54 -5.02 -15.06
CA VAL A 64 5.43 -4.64 -14.18
C VAL A 64 5.94 -3.82 -13.00
N THR A 65 5.39 -2.63 -12.84
CA THR A 65 5.58 -1.77 -11.66
C THR A 65 4.44 -1.99 -10.66
N ILE A 66 4.78 -2.37 -9.42
CA ILE A 66 3.83 -2.86 -8.42
C ILE A 66 3.64 -1.85 -7.29
N GLY A 67 2.41 -1.39 -7.12
CA GLY A 67 1.97 -0.63 -5.94
C GLY A 67 1.39 -1.55 -4.86
N LEU A 68 1.76 -1.33 -3.60
CA LEU A 68 1.15 -1.98 -2.44
C LEU A 68 0.39 -0.96 -1.57
N SER A 69 -0.92 -1.14 -1.37
CA SER A 69 -1.69 -0.32 -0.44
C SER A 69 -1.93 -1.05 0.88
N LEU A 70 -1.72 -0.39 2.02
CA LEU A 70 -1.83 -0.95 3.37
C LEU A 70 -2.82 -0.17 4.23
N ALA A 71 -3.95 -0.81 4.56
CA ALA A 71 -4.96 -0.26 5.47
C ALA A 71 -5.26 -1.21 6.64
N GLY A 72 -5.79 -0.65 7.73
CA GLY A 72 -5.95 -1.36 9.01
C GLY A 72 -4.68 -1.33 9.87
N ALA A 73 -4.67 -2.09 10.96
CA ALA A 73 -3.55 -2.14 11.91
C ALA A 73 -2.59 -3.30 11.60
N LEU A 74 -1.88 -3.20 10.46
CA LEU A 74 -1.08 -4.30 9.92
C LEU A 74 0.33 -4.38 10.50
N THR A 75 1.01 -3.23 10.55
CA THR A 75 2.35 -3.12 11.14
C THR A 75 2.38 -3.50 12.61
N PRO A 76 1.48 -3.03 13.51
CA PRO A 76 1.52 -3.47 14.91
C PRO A 76 1.16 -4.96 15.07
N ALA A 77 0.49 -5.57 14.09
CA ALA A 77 0.26 -7.01 14.04
C ALA A 77 1.50 -7.82 13.59
N GLY A 78 2.62 -7.15 13.31
CA GLY A 78 3.88 -7.78 12.91
C GLY A 78 3.96 -8.14 11.42
N LEU A 79 3.03 -7.66 10.58
CA LEU A 79 3.05 -7.94 9.14
C LEU A 79 4.19 -7.25 8.39
N GLY A 80 4.77 -6.18 8.95
CA GLY A 80 5.97 -5.54 8.44
C GLY A 80 7.13 -6.53 8.28
N PRO A 81 7.74 -7.00 9.38
CA PRO A 81 8.84 -7.96 9.35
C PRO A 81 8.48 -9.32 8.77
N SER A 82 7.28 -9.84 9.09
CA SER A 82 6.93 -11.22 8.71
C SER A 82 6.56 -11.38 7.24
N THR A 83 6.12 -10.32 6.57
CA THR A 83 5.42 -10.46 5.27
C THR A 83 5.77 -9.36 4.28
N ILE A 84 5.59 -8.08 4.65
CA ILE A 84 5.75 -6.94 3.74
C ILE A 84 7.22 -6.75 3.36
N ILE A 85 8.13 -6.75 4.34
CA ILE A 85 9.58 -6.63 4.09
C ILE A 85 10.09 -7.79 3.21
N PRO A 86 9.73 -9.08 3.45
CA PRO A 86 10.04 -10.16 2.52
C PRO A 86 9.57 -9.90 1.08
N LEU A 87 8.34 -9.41 0.87
CA LEU A 87 7.84 -9.06 -0.47
C LEU A 87 8.63 -7.91 -1.10
N MET A 88 8.97 -6.88 -0.33
CA MET A 88 9.81 -5.77 -0.79
C MET A 88 11.19 -6.26 -1.21
N ASN A 89 11.82 -7.11 -0.40
CA ASN A 89 13.14 -7.68 -0.67
C ASN A 89 13.13 -8.67 -1.84
N HIS A 90 11.97 -9.23 -2.18
CA HIS A 90 11.78 -10.09 -3.36
C HIS A 90 11.38 -9.32 -4.62
N GLY A 91 11.26 -7.99 -4.54
CA GLY A 91 10.93 -7.12 -5.68
C GLY A 91 9.45 -7.12 -6.09
N PHE A 92 8.56 -7.55 -5.19
CA PHE A 92 7.10 -7.54 -5.40
C PHE A 92 6.41 -6.25 -4.95
N VAL A 93 7.20 -5.24 -4.57
CA VAL A 93 6.71 -3.92 -4.13
C VAL A 93 7.67 -2.85 -4.65
N ASP A 94 7.18 -1.97 -5.53
CA ASP A 94 7.98 -0.86 -6.08
C ASP A 94 7.63 0.48 -5.42
N TRP A 95 6.42 0.64 -4.90
CA TRP A 95 5.96 1.81 -4.15
C TRP A 95 4.81 1.45 -3.20
N ILE A 96 4.62 2.21 -2.12
CA ILE A 96 3.65 1.91 -1.07
C ILE A 96 2.76 3.11 -0.80
N THR A 97 1.46 2.85 -0.58
CA THR A 97 0.56 3.80 0.08
C THR A 97 0.04 3.18 1.37
N ALA A 98 0.20 3.85 2.51
CA ALA A 98 -0.23 3.34 3.80
C ALA A 98 -0.94 4.40 4.63
N THR A 99 -1.73 3.98 5.63
CA THR A 99 -2.13 4.90 6.70
C THR A 99 -0.91 5.36 7.48
N GLY A 100 -0.89 6.61 7.94
CA GLY A 100 0.21 7.10 8.76
C GLY A 100 0.30 6.36 10.11
N ALA A 101 -0.81 5.79 10.59
CA ALA A 101 -0.81 4.89 11.74
C ALA A 101 0.05 3.62 11.50
N ASN A 102 0.03 3.04 10.29
CA ASN A 102 0.92 1.92 10.00
C ASN A 102 2.39 2.37 10.05
N MET A 103 2.72 3.50 9.43
CA MET A 103 4.10 3.98 9.39
C MET A 103 4.60 4.43 10.77
N TYR A 104 3.71 4.93 11.63
CA TYR A 104 4.04 5.21 13.03
C TYR A 104 4.27 3.92 13.81
N HIS A 105 3.36 2.95 13.73
CA HIS A 105 3.50 1.72 14.50
C HIS A 105 4.67 0.84 14.06
N ASP A 106 5.09 0.94 12.80
CA ASP A 106 6.31 0.36 12.25
C ASP A 106 7.58 0.79 13.01
N MET A 107 7.63 2.05 13.51
CA MET A 107 8.80 2.60 14.19
C MET A 107 9.14 1.87 15.49
N HIS A 108 8.14 1.35 16.23
CA HIS A 108 8.37 0.64 17.49
C HIS A 108 9.37 -0.52 17.32
N PHE A 109 9.31 -1.23 16.20
CA PHE A 109 10.18 -2.38 15.95
C PHE A 109 11.64 -1.98 15.74
N ALA A 110 11.91 -0.96 14.92
CA ALA A 110 13.28 -0.45 14.72
C ALA A 110 13.86 0.16 16.00
N LEU A 111 13.01 0.83 16.80
CA LEU A 111 13.39 1.38 18.10
C LEU A 111 13.51 0.32 19.20
N ASN A 112 13.25 -0.95 18.89
CA ASN A 112 13.28 -2.09 19.81
C ASN A 112 12.36 -1.90 21.04
N LEU A 113 11.18 -1.30 20.81
CA LEU A 113 10.16 -1.08 21.83
C LEU A 113 9.10 -2.20 21.75
N PRO A 114 8.94 -3.01 22.81
CA PRO A 114 8.22 -4.27 22.71
C PRO A 114 6.70 -4.11 22.66
N MET A 115 6.07 -4.86 21.77
CA MET A 115 4.61 -5.04 21.73
C MET A 115 4.27 -6.51 21.94
N PHE A 116 3.16 -6.78 22.60
CA PHE A 116 2.80 -8.13 23.05
C PHE A 116 1.44 -8.56 22.50
N ARG A 117 1.31 -9.85 22.21
CA ARG A 117 0.01 -10.47 21.96
C ARG A 117 -0.80 -10.51 23.25
N GLY A 118 -1.95 -9.85 23.25
CA GLY A 118 -2.99 -9.92 24.26
C GLY A 118 -4.23 -10.67 23.78
N SER A 119 -5.38 -10.29 24.34
CA SER A 119 -6.70 -10.83 24.02
C SER A 119 -7.68 -9.70 23.71
N HIS A 120 -8.65 -9.95 22.84
CA HIS A 120 -9.74 -9.00 22.58
C HIS A 120 -10.71 -8.88 23.77
N ASN A 121 -10.67 -9.83 24.72
CA ASN A 121 -11.57 -9.92 25.86
C ASN A 121 -10.93 -9.38 27.16
N VAL A 122 -10.26 -8.24 27.06
CA VAL A 122 -9.62 -7.55 28.19
C VAL A 122 -10.42 -6.30 28.57
N ASN A 123 -10.35 -5.89 29.84
CA ASN A 123 -11.05 -4.71 30.32
C ASN A 123 -10.25 -3.43 30.02
N ASP A 124 -10.72 -2.64 29.05
CA ASP A 124 -10.03 -1.41 28.61
C ASP A 124 -9.90 -0.33 29.69
N ALA A 125 -10.87 -0.23 30.60
CA ALA A 125 -10.77 0.73 31.71
C ALA A 125 -9.66 0.32 32.68
N ASN A 126 -9.50 -0.98 32.93
CA ASN A 126 -8.38 -1.48 33.71
C ASN A 126 -7.04 -1.31 32.98
N LEU A 127 -6.99 -1.57 31.66
CA LEU A 127 -5.78 -1.30 30.86
C LEU A 127 -5.35 0.17 30.97
N ARG A 128 -6.31 1.10 30.86
CA ARG A 128 -6.04 2.55 30.99
C ARG A 128 -5.49 2.91 32.37
N ASP A 129 -6.07 2.36 33.45
CA ASP A 129 -5.56 2.53 34.83
C ASP A 129 -4.13 2.00 34.99
N LYS A 130 -3.77 0.94 34.27
CA LYS A 130 -2.44 0.33 34.29
C LYS A 130 -1.46 0.91 33.28
N GLY A 131 -1.83 1.97 32.55
CA GLY A 131 -0.94 2.55 31.53
C GLY A 131 -0.69 1.64 30.34
N VAL A 132 -1.60 0.70 30.04
CA VAL A 132 -1.48 -0.20 28.89
C VAL A 132 -2.37 0.28 27.76
N THR A 133 -1.80 0.40 26.57
CA THR A 133 -2.52 0.74 25.34
C THR A 133 -2.81 -0.54 24.55
N ARG A 134 -3.98 -0.58 23.89
CA ARG A 134 -4.43 -1.75 23.13
C ARG A 134 -4.77 -1.42 21.69
N ILE A 135 -4.33 -2.26 20.77
CA ILE A 135 -4.80 -2.35 19.40
C ILE A 135 -5.39 -3.74 19.20
N TYR A 136 -6.67 -3.89 19.51
CA TYR A 136 -7.39 -5.16 19.48
C TYR A 136 -6.68 -6.32 20.23
N TYR A 137 -5.88 -7.14 19.55
CA TYR A 137 -5.07 -8.23 20.13
C TYR A 137 -3.65 -7.83 20.55
N ILE A 138 -3.25 -6.57 20.39
CA ILE A 138 -1.89 -6.11 20.65
C ILE A 138 -1.91 -5.21 21.88
N LEU A 139 -1.01 -5.43 22.81
CA LEU A 139 -0.83 -4.65 24.04
C LEU A 139 0.59 -4.09 24.08
N PHE A 140 0.72 -2.84 24.53
CA PHE A 140 2.02 -2.20 24.74
C PHE A 140 1.90 -1.11 25.80
N ASP A 141 3.04 -0.78 26.40
CA ASP A 141 3.09 0.22 27.46
C ASP A 141 2.86 1.63 26.89
N TYR A 142 2.02 2.43 27.55
CA TYR A 142 1.77 3.79 27.12
C TYR A 142 3.02 4.67 27.25
N GLU A 143 3.76 4.57 28.35
CA GLU A 143 4.87 5.46 28.64
C GLU A 143 6.18 4.98 27.99
N ASP A 144 6.48 3.69 28.16
CA ASP A 144 7.75 3.10 27.73
C ASP A 144 7.79 2.74 26.24
N VAL A 145 6.63 2.66 25.57
CA VAL A 145 6.54 2.32 24.15
C VAL A 145 5.95 3.47 23.34
N LEU A 146 4.72 3.89 23.63
CA LEU A 146 4.06 4.94 22.85
C LEU A 146 4.73 6.31 23.04
N MET A 147 4.86 6.76 24.29
CA MET A 147 5.44 8.07 24.58
C MET A 147 6.94 8.12 24.28
N GLU A 148 7.68 7.01 24.43
CA GLU A 148 9.09 6.93 24.04
C GLU A 148 9.27 7.04 22.52
N THR A 149 8.44 6.35 21.73
CA THR A 149 8.42 6.50 20.26
C THR A 149 8.19 7.96 19.87
N ASP A 150 7.24 8.61 20.54
CA ASP A 150 6.92 10.02 20.37
C ASP A 150 8.09 10.95 20.69
N ARG A 151 8.82 10.70 21.78
CA ARG A 151 10.03 11.48 22.13
C ARG A 151 11.07 11.38 21.03
N LYS A 152 11.41 10.16 20.60
CA LYS A 152 12.39 9.93 19.55
C LYS A 152 11.93 10.52 18.21
N LEU A 153 10.66 10.37 17.85
CA LEU A 153 10.11 10.96 16.64
C LEU A 153 10.29 12.48 16.64
N ARG A 154 9.96 13.17 17.74
CA ARG A 154 10.15 14.63 17.82
C ARG A 154 11.61 15.04 17.65
N GLU A 155 12.54 14.29 18.23
CA GLU A 155 13.99 14.50 18.04
C GLU A 155 14.43 14.27 16.59
N MET A 156 13.83 13.32 15.87
CA MET A 156 14.08 13.12 14.45
C MET A 156 13.55 14.29 13.61
N LEU A 157 12.33 14.76 13.88
CA LEU A 157 11.64 15.80 13.09
C LEU A 157 12.28 17.19 13.20
N ILE A 158 13.10 17.46 14.21
CA ILE A 158 13.85 18.72 14.34
C ILE A 158 15.19 18.72 13.58
N ARG A 159 15.59 17.60 12.97
CA ARG A 159 16.85 17.51 12.23
C ARG A 159 16.84 18.37 10.96
N PRO A 160 18.00 18.82 10.47
CA PRO A 160 18.10 19.76 9.35
C PRO A 160 17.37 19.31 8.07
N GLU A 161 17.42 18.02 7.74
CA GLU A 161 16.78 17.44 6.56
C GLU A 161 15.25 17.62 6.54
N PHE A 162 14.61 17.77 7.71
CA PHE A 162 13.17 18.00 7.85
C PHE A 162 12.76 19.48 7.80
N GLN A 163 13.70 20.43 7.88
CA GLN A 163 13.36 21.85 8.03
C GLN A 163 13.02 22.53 6.69
N LYS A 164 12.01 21.99 6.00
CA LYS A 164 11.44 22.49 4.74
C LYS A 164 10.04 21.94 4.50
N GLU A 165 9.33 22.51 3.55
CA GLU A 165 8.13 21.87 2.99
C GLU A 165 8.53 20.61 2.20
N MET A 166 7.81 19.53 2.41
CA MET A 166 8.03 18.24 1.73
C MET A 166 6.75 17.41 1.67
N GLY A 167 6.72 16.39 0.82
CA GLY A 167 5.67 15.36 0.85
C GLY A 167 5.93 14.30 1.91
N THR A 168 4.96 13.40 2.15
CA THR A 168 5.18 12.20 2.97
C THR A 168 6.24 11.29 2.37
N ARG A 169 6.37 11.24 1.03
CA ARG A 169 7.43 10.47 0.34
C ARG A 169 8.82 10.77 0.89
N GLU A 170 9.15 12.07 0.96
CA GLU A 170 10.46 12.53 1.40
C GLU A 170 10.60 12.43 2.93
N CYS A 171 9.57 12.82 3.68
CA CYS A 171 9.54 12.69 5.14
C CYS A 171 9.81 11.25 5.58
N TYR A 172 9.10 10.28 4.98
CA TYR A 172 9.25 8.86 5.29
C TYR A 172 10.56 8.26 4.82
N TYR A 173 11.16 8.78 3.75
CA TYR A 173 12.51 8.39 3.36
C TYR A 173 13.56 8.84 4.40
N HIS A 174 13.45 10.08 4.88
CA HIS A 174 14.33 10.57 5.94
C HIS A 174 14.13 9.80 7.25
N LEU A 175 12.88 9.53 7.66
CA LEU A 175 12.60 8.66 8.81
C LEU A 175 13.16 7.26 8.60
N GLY A 176 12.95 6.66 7.42
CA GLY A 176 13.47 5.33 7.07
C GLY A 176 14.99 5.24 7.17
N LYS A 177 15.71 6.28 6.76
CA LYS A 177 17.17 6.36 6.94
C LYS A 177 17.58 6.33 8.41
N LEU A 178 16.84 7.00 9.28
CA LEU A 178 17.11 7.02 10.73
C LEU A 178 16.75 5.68 11.37
N LEU A 179 15.62 5.09 10.97
CA LEU A 179 15.19 3.78 11.46
C LEU A 179 16.16 2.66 11.02
N ASP A 180 16.75 2.74 9.83
CA ASP A 180 17.85 1.85 9.41
C ASP A 180 19.09 1.96 10.31
N GLN A 181 19.37 3.14 10.88
CA GLN A 181 20.43 3.32 11.87
C GLN A 181 20.04 2.67 13.21
N PHE A 182 18.82 2.91 13.69
CA PHE A 182 18.32 2.28 14.92
C PHE A 182 18.28 0.74 14.81
N GLU A 183 17.92 0.17 13.66
CA GLU A 183 17.96 -1.29 13.45
C GLU A 183 19.38 -1.86 13.62
N LYS A 184 20.40 -1.13 13.16
CA LYS A 184 21.81 -1.51 13.31
C LYS A 184 22.30 -1.35 14.74
N GLU A 185 21.97 -0.24 15.38
CA GLU A 185 22.36 0.05 16.77
C GLU A 185 21.72 -0.93 17.77
N ASN A 186 20.44 -1.26 17.56
CA ASN A 186 19.69 -2.19 18.39
C ASN A 186 19.88 -3.67 18.01
N ASN A 187 20.55 -3.95 16.89
CA ASN A 187 20.74 -5.30 16.33
C ASN A 187 19.40 -6.08 16.16
N THR A 188 18.37 -5.41 15.65
CA THR A 188 17.01 -5.98 15.49
C THR A 188 16.80 -6.65 14.13
N GLY A 189 17.74 -6.51 13.19
CA GLY A 189 17.58 -7.00 11.82
C GLY A 189 16.68 -6.07 10.98
N GLN A 190 16.04 -6.60 9.94
CA GLN A 190 15.12 -5.82 9.08
C GLN A 190 13.69 -5.96 9.59
N VAL A 191 13.23 -5.00 10.36
CA VAL A 191 11.95 -5.05 11.07
C VAL A 191 11.04 -3.86 10.81
N SER A 192 11.56 -2.77 10.25
CA SER A 192 10.81 -1.58 9.83
C SER A 192 10.64 -1.54 8.31
N ILE A 193 9.40 -1.37 7.86
CA ILE A 193 9.04 -1.09 6.47
C ILE A 193 9.72 0.18 5.99
N LEU A 194 9.73 1.25 6.78
CA LEU A 194 10.37 2.51 6.39
C LEU A 194 11.89 2.33 6.19
N ALA A 195 12.56 1.58 7.07
CA ALA A 195 13.97 1.25 6.91
C ALA A 195 14.24 0.40 5.66
N ALA A 196 13.41 -0.62 5.41
CA ALA A 196 13.50 -1.43 4.20
C ALA A 196 13.24 -0.63 2.92
N ALA A 197 12.28 0.31 2.97
CA ALA A 197 11.93 1.18 1.87
C ALA A 197 13.10 2.11 1.52
N TYR A 198 13.77 2.69 2.52
CA TYR A 198 15.00 3.46 2.36
C TYR A 198 16.09 2.63 1.67
N ARG A 199 16.37 1.41 2.14
CA ARG A 199 17.38 0.51 1.54
C ARG A 199 17.08 0.19 0.07
N ASN A 200 15.82 -0.10 -0.23
CA ASN A 200 15.38 -0.57 -1.55
C ASN A 200 15.01 0.57 -2.51
N GLY A 201 15.03 1.83 -2.06
CA GLY A 201 14.62 2.99 -2.87
C GLY A 201 13.12 2.97 -3.21
N ILE A 202 12.28 2.46 -2.31
CA ILE A 202 10.82 2.35 -2.47
C ILE A 202 10.17 3.61 -1.87
N PRO A 203 9.46 4.45 -2.64
CA PRO A 203 8.73 5.59 -2.09
C PRO A 203 7.49 5.12 -1.33
N VAL A 204 7.25 5.74 -0.17
CA VAL A 204 6.12 5.43 0.72
C VAL A 204 5.28 6.69 0.90
N PHE A 205 3.97 6.60 0.68
CA PHE A 205 3.03 7.71 0.76
C PHE A 205 1.98 7.48 1.83
N THR A 206 1.47 8.57 2.41
CA THR A 206 0.25 8.55 3.23
C THR A 206 -0.73 9.59 2.72
N SER A 207 -1.95 9.13 2.43
CA SER A 207 -3.02 9.92 1.83
C SER A 207 -3.65 10.95 2.77
N SER A 208 -3.55 10.74 4.08
CA SER A 208 -4.04 11.66 5.12
C SER A 208 -2.93 11.95 6.14
N PRO A 209 -1.93 12.79 5.83
CA PRO A 209 -0.74 12.94 6.69
C PRO A 209 -1.05 13.42 8.10
N GLY A 210 -2.05 14.28 8.26
CA GLY A 210 -2.53 14.76 9.56
C GLY A 210 -3.26 13.71 10.40
N ASP A 211 -3.73 12.61 9.78
CA ASP A 211 -4.43 11.50 10.44
C ASP A 211 -3.42 10.43 10.88
N SER A 212 -2.48 10.83 11.73
CA SER A 212 -1.49 9.93 12.32
C SER A 212 -0.78 10.57 13.51
N THR A 213 -0.24 9.74 14.41
CA THR A 213 0.63 10.23 15.48
C THR A 213 1.86 10.96 14.94
N ILE A 214 2.33 10.63 13.72
CA ILE A 214 3.37 11.40 13.04
C ILE A 214 2.89 12.83 12.76
N GLY A 215 1.73 12.97 12.12
CA GLY A 215 1.12 14.27 11.84
C GLY A 215 0.81 15.08 13.11
N MET A 216 0.31 14.41 14.16
CA MET A 216 0.05 15.04 15.46
C MET A 216 1.33 15.58 16.11
N ASN A 217 2.45 14.85 16.01
CA ASN A 217 3.74 15.32 16.53
C ASN A 217 4.32 16.48 15.71
N VAL A 218 4.15 16.47 14.38
CA VAL A 218 4.50 17.63 13.54
C VAL A 218 3.70 18.87 13.99
N ALA A 219 2.38 18.74 14.12
CA ALA A 219 1.51 19.84 14.56
C ALA A 219 1.85 20.32 15.98
N GLY A 220 2.22 19.41 16.89
CA GLY A 220 2.64 19.75 18.25
C GLY A 220 3.94 20.56 18.29
N ILE A 221 4.95 20.20 17.48
CA ILE A 221 6.20 20.96 17.38
C ILE A 221 5.95 22.31 16.70
N GLU A 222 5.10 22.34 15.67
CA GLU A 222 4.68 23.57 15.01
C GLU A 222 4.05 24.57 16.00
N LEU A 223 3.13 24.09 16.82
CA LEU A 223 2.48 24.91 17.85
C LEU A 223 3.50 25.44 18.88
N LEU A 224 4.46 24.60 19.29
CA LEU A 224 5.56 25.05 20.16
C LEU A 224 6.39 26.14 19.47
N ALA A 225 6.71 25.98 18.19
CA ALA A 225 7.50 26.93 17.43
C ALA A 225 6.76 28.27 17.31
N GLU A 226 5.46 28.27 17.00
CA GLU A 226 4.62 29.46 16.99
C GLU A 226 4.63 30.16 18.35
N ALA A 227 4.29 29.42 19.43
CA ALA A 227 4.20 29.96 20.78
C ALA A 227 5.53 30.54 21.32
N LYS A 228 6.67 30.10 20.76
CA LYS A 228 8.01 30.56 21.15
C LYS A 228 8.66 31.50 20.14
N GLY A 229 7.97 31.89 19.07
CA GLY A 229 8.55 32.75 18.03
C GLY A 229 9.71 32.09 17.27
N LEU A 230 9.66 30.77 17.08
CA LEU A 230 10.66 29.95 16.39
C LEU A 230 10.23 29.54 14.97
N GLY A 231 9.21 30.18 14.40
CA GLY A 231 8.69 29.87 13.05
C GLY A 231 9.74 29.98 11.94
N ASP A 232 10.72 30.87 12.08
CA ASP A 232 11.84 30.99 11.14
C ASP A 232 12.82 29.80 11.19
N LYS A 233 12.76 28.99 12.26
CA LYS A 233 13.61 27.81 12.48
C LYS A 233 12.89 26.51 12.16
N PHE A 234 11.68 26.34 12.68
CA PHE A 234 10.89 25.13 12.43
C PHE A 234 10.07 25.29 11.14
N LYS A 235 10.53 24.66 10.07
CA LYS A 235 9.99 24.85 8.70
C LYS A 235 9.31 23.62 8.13
N LEU A 236 9.25 22.51 8.88
CA LEU A 236 8.63 21.29 8.41
C LEU A 236 7.15 21.54 8.12
N LYS A 237 6.77 21.37 6.85
CA LYS A 237 5.38 21.33 6.39
C LYS A 237 5.20 20.11 5.52
N ILE A 238 4.10 19.38 5.74
CA ILE A 238 3.73 18.26 4.86
C ILE A 238 2.75 18.77 3.83
N ASN A 239 3.12 18.69 2.55
CA ASN A 239 2.30 19.10 1.41
C ASN A 239 1.81 17.85 0.64
N PRO A 240 0.54 17.44 0.83
CA PRO A 240 -0.04 16.30 0.12
C PRO A 240 -0.03 16.44 -1.41
N SER A 241 0.01 17.67 -1.94
CA SER A 241 0.06 17.89 -3.38
C SER A 241 1.35 17.35 -3.99
N LEU A 242 2.46 17.37 -3.25
CA LEU A 242 3.71 16.77 -3.71
C LEU A 242 3.56 15.25 -3.86
N ASP A 243 2.90 14.60 -2.91
CA ASP A 243 2.65 13.16 -2.95
C ASP A 243 1.72 12.76 -4.10
N VAL A 244 0.65 13.54 -4.36
CA VAL A 244 -0.24 13.30 -5.51
C VAL A 244 0.55 13.32 -6.81
N HIS A 245 1.38 14.34 -7.03
CA HIS A 245 2.20 14.40 -8.25
C HIS A 245 3.23 13.27 -8.32
N ASP A 246 3.95 12.99 -7.23
CA ASP A 246 5.05 12.03 -7.25
C ASP A 246 4.55 10.58 -7.43
N SER A 247 3.43 10.22 -6.82
CA SER A 247 2.76 8.93 -7.04
C SER A 247 2.19 8.79 -8.46
N THR A 248 1.59 9.87 -8.99
CA THR A 248 1.09 9.93 -10.38
C THR A 248 2.22 9.74 -11.39
N ALA A 249 3.38 10.35 -11.13
CA ALA A 249 4.55 10.26 -11.99
C ALA A 249 5.09 8.82 -12.11
N ILE A 250 4.95 8.00 -11.07
CA ILE A 250 5.34 6.58 -11.09
C ILE A 250 4.51 5.80 -12.11
N VAL A 251 3.18 5.93 -12.05
CA VAL A 251 2.25 5.22 -12.93
C VAL A 251 2.44 5.68 -14.38
N LEU A 252 2.47 7.00 -14.60
CA LEU A 252 2.69 7.58 -15.92
C LEU A 252 4.00 7.09 -16.54
N ASN A 253 5.09 7.08 -15.77
CA ASN A 253 6.38 6.62 -16.25
C ASN A 253 6.37 5.16 -16.67
N ALA A 254 5.82 4.28 -15.84
CA ALA A 254 5.75 2.85 -16.14
C ALA A 254 5.03 2.59 -17.47
N LYS A 255 3.90 3.27 -17.70
CA LYS A 255 3.03 3.00 -18.85
C LYS A 255 3.46 3.74 -20.13
N GLN A 256 3.72 5.04 -20.05
CA GLN A 256 4.01 5.84 -21.25
C GLN A 256 5.49 5.85 -21.64
N TYR A 257 6.39 5.89 -20.66
CA TYR A 257 7.82 6.10 -20.94
C TYR A 257 8.60 4.79 -20.98
N GLU A 258 8.31 3.86 -20.07
CA GLU A 258 8.94 2.54 -20.03
C GLU A 258 8.19 1.50 -20.87
N LYS A 259 6.97 1.82 -21.30
CA LYS A 259 6.09 0.92 -22.07
C LYS A 259 5.85 -0.42 -21.37
N GLY A 260 5.88 -0.39 -20.04
CA GLY A 260 5.56 -1.52 -19.18
C GLY A 260 4.10 -1.52 -18.76
N LYS A 261 3.83 -2.21 -17.66
CA LYS A 261 2.49 -2.36 -17.07
C LYS A 261 2.49 -1.95 -15.61
N THR A 262 1.31 -1.71 -15.07
CA THR A 262 1.14 -1.42 -13.64
C THR A 262 0.17 -2.37 -12.98
N GLY A 263 0.53 -2.81 -11.77
CA GLY A 263 -0.31 -3.69 -10.96
C GLY A 263 -0.41 -3.18 -9.54
N VAL A 264 -1.59 -3.31 -8.94
CA VAL A 264 -1.83 -2.91 -7.55
C VAL A 264 -2.15 -4.12 -6.67
N ILE A 265 -1.59 -4.15 -5.47
CA ILE A 265 -1.92 -5.09 -4.40
C ILE A 265 -2.57 -4.27 -3.29
N LEU A 266 -3.87 -4.41 -3.14
CA LEU A 266 -4.71 -3.62 -2.26
C LEU A 266 -5.05 -4.45 -1.02
N ILE A 267 -4.38 -4.17 0.10
CA ILE A 267 -4.60 -4.86 1.37
C ILE A 267 -5.47 -4.00 2.28
N GLY A 268 -6.71 -4.44 2.47
CA GLY A 268 -7.76 -3.70 3.16
C GLY A 268 -8.49 -2.74 2.22
N GLY A 269 -8.69 -1.50 2.64
CA GLY A 269 -9.42 -0.51 1.85
C GLY A 269 -9.09 0.93 2.26
N GLY A 270 -10.12 1.75 2.44
CA GLY A 270 -9.99 3.11 2.94
C GLY A 270 -9.16 4.03 2.06
N SER A 271 -8.59 5.07 2.69
CA SER A 271 -7.82 6.11 2.01
C SER A 271 -6.58 5.58 1.26
N PRO A 272 -5.80 4.60 1.77
CA PRO A 272 -4.66 4.05 1.03
C PRO A 272 -5.05 3.40 -0.31
N LYS A 273 -6.14 2.63 -0.35
CA LYS A 273 -6.68 2.06 -1.60
C LYS A 273 -7.06 3.17 -2.58
N ASN A 274 -7.78 4.19 -2.12
CA ASN A 274 -8.19 5.28 -3.01
C ASN A 274 -6.99 6.03 -3.57
N PHE A 275 -6.06 6.43 -2.71
CA PHE A 275 -4.91 7.24 -3.11
C PHE A 275 -3.98 6.50 -4.07
N MET A 276 -3.88 5.18 -3.95
CA MET A 276 -3.18 4.37 -4.95
C MET A 276 -3.88 4.43 -6.31
N LEU A 277 -5.19 4.19 -6.34
CA LEU A 277 -5.97 4.13 -7.58
C LEU A 277 -6.26 5.51 -8.20
N GLN A 278 -6.27 6.59 -7.41
CA GLN A 278 -6.59 7.94 -7.91
C GLN A 278 -5.51 8.52 -8.83
N THR A 279 -4.32 7.91 -8.86
CA THR A 279 -3.26 8.25 -9.81
C THR A 279 -3.79 8.24 -11.25
N GLU A 280 -4.71 7.33 -11.55
CA GLU A 280 -5.36 7.21 -12.86
C GLU A 280 -6.30 8.38 -13.20
N PRO A 281 -7.33 8.71 -12.39
CA PRO A 281 -8.07 9.96 -12.54
C PRO A 281 -7.20 11.21 -12.58
N GLN A 282 -6.11 11.25 -11.81
CA GLN A 282 -5.17 12.38 -11.86
C GLN A 282 -4.52 12.50 -13.25
N ILE A 283 -4.07 11.40 -13.85
CA ILE A 283 -3.52 11.38 -15.21
C ILE A 283 -4.58 11.79 -16.24
N GLN A 284 -5.73 11.13 -16.20
CA GLN A 284 -6.74 11.19 -17.27
C GLN A 284 -7.62 12.44 -17.20
N GLU A 285 -8.08 12.82 -16.01
CA GLU A 285 -9.08 13.90 -15.83
C GLU A 285 -8.42 15.23 -15.50
N VAL A 286 -7.47 15.24 -14.56
CA VAL A 286 -6.85 16.49 -14.06
C VAL A 286 -5.70 16.94 -14.96
N LEU A 287 -4.82 16.01 -15.34
CA LEU A 287 -3.69 16.32 -16.23
C LEU A 287 -4.06 16.19 -17.72
N MET A 288 -5.22 15.61 -18.04
CA MET A 288 -5.74 15.41 -19.39
C MET A 288 -4.81 14.59 -20.31
N ILE A 289 -4.00 13.71 -19.74
CA ILE A 289 -3.07 12.88 -20.47
C ILE A 289 -3.79 11.60 -20.91
N PRO A 290 -3.79 11.25 -22.22
CA PRO A 290 -4.41 10.02 -22.72
C PRO A 290 -3.71 8.79 -22.13
N GLU A 291 -4.44 8.04 -21.32
CA GLU A 291 -3.98 6.85 -20.61
C GLU A 291 -5.20 5.99 -20.23
N VAL A 292 -4.98 4.74 -19.84
CA VAL A 292 -6.03 3.80 -19.41
C VAL A 292 -5.67 3.24 -18.04
N GLY A 293 -6.62 2.77 -17.24
CA GLY A 293 -6.33 2.34 -15.86
C GLY A 293 -5.28 1.24 -15.66
N GLN A 294 -5.10 0.80 -14.41
CA GLN A 294 -4.18 -0.27 -14.03
C GLN A 294 -4.40 -1.56 -14.83
N ASP A 295 -3.32 -2.26 -15.17
CA ASP A 295 -3.38 -3.53 -15.90
C ASP A 295 -3.83 -4.70 -15.02
N TYR A 296 -3.40 -4.70 -13.75
CA TYR A 296 -3.61 -5.79 -12.81
C TYR A 296 -4.11 -5.28 -11.45
N ASP A 297 -5.07 -5.98 -10.85
CA ASP A 297 -5.64 -5.63 -9.54
C ASP A 297 -5.80 -6.88 -8.66
N ILE A 298 -5.15 -6.86 -7.50
CA ILE A 298 -5.41 -7.82 -6.43
C ILE A 298 -5.96 -7.04 -5.24
N ASN A 299 -7.19 -7.31 -4.85
CA ASN A 299 -7.83 -6.69 -3.69
C ASN A 299 -8.17 -7.75 -2.64
N VAL A 300 -7.65 -7.59 -1.43
CA VAL A 300 -7.95 -8.44 -0.27
C VAL A 300 -8.64 -7.56 0.77
N THR A 301 -9.93 -7.81 1.02
CA THR A 301 -10.76 -6.94 1.85
C THR A 301 -11.85 -7.73 2.56
N ASP A 302 -12.25 -7.32 3.76
CA ASP A 302 -13.45 -7.81 4.45
C ASP A 302 -14.68 -6.92 4.20
N ALA A 303 -14.48 -5.77 3.55
CA ALA A 303 -15.54 -4.81 3.28
C ALA A 303 -16.47 -5.32 2.18
N ARG A 304 -17.77 -5.30 2.46
CA ARG A 304 -18.78 -5.70 1.50
C ARG A 304 -19.09 -4.57 0.50
N PRO A 305 -19.41 -4.90 -0.76
CA PRO A 305 -19.75 -3.88 -1.76
C PRO A 305 -21.11 -3.22 -1.51
N ASP A 306 -22.08 -3.91 -0.90
CA ASP A 306 -23.46 -3.45 -0.75
C ASP A 306 -23.61 -2.21 0.15
N THR A 307 -22.62 -1.94 1.01
CA THR A 307 -22.64 -0.76 1.87
C THR A 307 -22.18 0.52 1.16
N GLY A 308 -21.82 0.44 -0.13
CA GLY A 308 -21.42 1.59 -0.95
C GLY A 308 -20.08 2.23 -0.58
N GLY A 309 -19.28 1.54 0.24
CA GLY A 309 -17.96 2.02 0.66
C GLY A 309 -16.87 1.62 -0.33
N LEU A 310 -15.95 2.54 -0.64
CA LEU A 310 -14.81 2.30 -1.54
C LEU A 310 -13.98 1.06 -1.16
N SER A 311 -13.86 0.75 0.13
CA SER A 311 -13.14 -0.44 0.61
C SER A 311 -13.66 -1.74 -0.02
N GLY A 312 -14.98 -1.84 -0.23
CA GLY A 312 -15.64 -3.01 -0.84
C GLY A 312 -15.92 -2.87 -2.33
N ALA A 313 -15.66 -1.69 -2.93
CA ALA A 313 -15.96 -1.42 -4.34
C ALA A 313 -15.23 -2.41 -5.27
N PRO A 314 -15.94 -3.06 -6.20
CA PRO A 314 -15.37 -4.07 -7.09
C PRO A 314 -14.53 -3.43 -8.22
N PRO A 315 -13.55 -4.16 -8.80
CA PRO A 315 -12.75 -3.66 -9.92
C PRO A 315 -13.58 -3.21 -11.13
N SER A 316 -14.74 -3.84 -11.36
CA SER A 316 -15.67 -3.44 -12.42
C SER A 316 -16.25 -2.03 -12.22
N GLU A 317 -16.46 -1.60 -10.97
CA GLU A 317 -16.83 -0.22 -10.66
C GLU A 317 -15.62 0.70 -10.85
N ALA A 318 -14.43 0.29 -10.39
CA ALA A 318 -13.21 1.08 -10.56
C ALA A 318 -12.89 1.35 -12.05
N ALA A 319 -13.23 0.44 -12.96
CA ALA A 319 -13.08 0.63 -14.40
C ALA A 319 -13.93 1.81 -14.95
N SER A 320 -15.10 2.11 -14.38
CA SER A 320 -15.91 3.26 -14.83
C SER A 320 -15.28 4.60 -14.48
N TRP A 321 -14.37 4.61 -13.51
CA TRP A 321 -13.58 5.77 -13.09
C TRP A 321 -12.22 5.85 -13.78
N GLY A 322 -11.98 5.00 -14.79
CA GLY A 322 -10.68 4.90 -15.45
C GLY A 322 -9.57 4.32 -14.57
N LYS A 323 -9.86 3.83 -13.36
CA LYS A 323 -8.85 3.32 -12.41
C LYS A 323 -8.28 1.96 -12.83
N ILE A 324 -9.06 1.17 -13.57
CA ILE A 324 -8.69 -0.15 -14.10
C ILE A 324 -8.94 -0.16 -15.61
N ASP A 325 -8.04 -0.75 -16.39
CA ASP A 325 -8.27 -0.94 -17.83
C ASP A 325 -9.48 -1.89 -18.04
N PRO A 326 -10.56 -1.44 -18.70
CA PRO A 326 -11.75 -2.27 -18.91
C PRO A 326 -11.48 -3.54 -19.74
N THR A 327 -10.40 -3.58 -20.52
CA THR A 327 -9.96 -4.77 -21.28
C THR A 327 -9.22 -5.79 -20.43
N LYS A 328 -8.89 -5.45 -19.17
CA LYS A 328 -8.12 -6.28 -18.23
C LYS A 328 -8.94 -6.78 -17.05
N LEU A 329 -10.26 -6.67 -17.07
CA LEU A 329 -11.10 -7.10 -15.96
C LEU A 329 -10.92 -8.58 -15.56
N GLU A 330 -10.55 -9.45 -16.50
CA GLU A 330 -10.22 -10.85 -16.22
C GLU A 330 -8.92 -11.03 -15.40
N GLU A 331 -8.07 -10.01 -15.37
CA GLU A 331 -6.81 -9.93 -14.64
C GLU A 331 -6.97 -9.23 -13.29
N THR A 332 -8.19 -9.24 -12.74
CA THR A 332 -8.52 -8.65 -11.45
C THR A 332 -9.07 -9.70 -10.49
N VAL A 333 -8.64 -9.63 -9.23
CA VAL A 333 -9.06 -10.58 -8.19
C VAL A 333 -9.43 -9.83 -6.92
N THR A 334 -10.71 -9.88 -6.56
CA THR A 334 -11.17 -9.54 -5.20
C THR A 334 -11.35 -10.81 -4.37
N ALA A 335 -10.58 -10.93 -3.28
CA ALA A 335 -10.72 -11.97 -2.27
C ALA A 335 -11.31 -11.38 -0.98
N TYR A 336 -12.50 -11.86 -0.60
CA TYR A 336 -13.15 -11.42 0.64
C TYR A 336 -12.60 -12.20 1.84
N LEU A 337 -11.45 -11.77 2.36
CA LEU A 337 -10.66 -12.49 3.37
C LEU A 337 -10.02 -11.52 4.36
N ASP A 338 -9.74 -12.03 5.58
CA ASP A 338 -8.91 -11.33 6.55
C ASP A 338 -7.47 -11.21 6.01
N VAL A 339 -6.97 -9.98 6.01
CA VAL A 339 -5.64 -9.62 5.49
C VAL A 339 -4.50 -10.27 6.27
N THR A 340 -4.67 -10.51 7.58
CA THR A 340 -3.68 -11.18 8.44
C THR A 340 -3.55 -12.68 8.14
N LEU A 341 -4.53 -13.27 7.45
CA LEU A 341 -4.48 -14.64 6.93
C LEU A 341 -3.97 -14.67 5.49
N ALA A 342 -4.56 -13.85 4.62
CA ALA A 342 -4.32 -13.92 3.18
C ALA A 342 -2.93 -13.41 2.78
N LEU A 343 -2.48 -12.28 3.34
CA LEU A 343 -1.23 -11.65 2.91
C LEU A 343 0.02 -12.53 3.19
N PRO A 344 0.18 -13.17 4.37
CA PRO A 344 1.30 -14.08 4.60
C PRO A 344 1.30 -15.29 3.65
N LEU A 345 0.12 -15.85 3.34
CA LEU A 345 0.00 -16.96 2.40
C LEU A 345 0.37 -16.54 0.97
N MET A 346 -0.07 -15.36 0.54
CA MET A 346 0.30 -14.78 -0.75
C MET A 346 1.81 -14.52 -0.85
N ALA A 347 2.42 -13.97 0.21
CA ALA A 347 3.86 -13.73 0.25
C ALA A 347 4.67 -15.03 0.19
N ALA A 348 4.31 -16.02 1.00
CA ALA A 348 4.96 -17.33 0.98
C ALA A 348 4.84 -17.99 -0.40
N TYR A 349 3.68 -17.89 -1.05
CA TYR A 349 3.48 -18.42 -2.41
C TYR A 349 4.36 -17.69 -3.42
N ALA A 350 4.32 -16.36 -3.46
CA ALA A 350 5.09 -15.55 -4.43
C ALA A 350 6.59 -15.79 -4.30
N ILE A 351 7.13 -15.78 -3.08
CA ILE A 351 8.57 -16.00 -2.83
C ILE A 351 9.01 -17.41 -3.25
N GLN A 352 8.16 -18.43 -3.07
CA GLN A 352 8.49 -19.81 -3.44
C GLN A 352 8.31 -20.13 -4.93
N THR A 353 7.48 -19.36 -5.64
CA THR A 353 7.06 -19.71 -7.02
C THR A 353 7.53 -18.73 -8.10
N ALA A 354 8.03 -17.55 -7.71
CA ALA A 354 8.52 -16.54 -8.64
C ALA A 354 9.98 -16.16 -8.33
N PRO A 355 10.79 -15.85 -9.35
CA PRO A 355 12.13 -15.31 -9.13
C PRO A 355 12.05 -13.92 -8.48
N ALA A 356 13.11 -13.55 -7.75
CA ALA A 356 13.24 -12.18 -7.24
C ALA A 356 13.43 -11.21 -8.40
N LYS A 357 12.76 -10.06 -8.35
CA LYS A 357 12.85 -9.00 -9.37
C LYS A 357 13.93 -7.99 -9.05
N LYS A 358 14.42 -7.29 -10.08
CA LYS A 358 15.32 -6.15 -9.88
C LYS A 358 14.57 -4.97 -9.25
N PHE A 359 15.13 -4.37 -8.21
CA PHE A 359 14.56 -3.17 -7.61
C PHE A 359 14.57 -1.99 -8.59
N LYS A 360 13.39 -1.38 -8.81
CA LYS A 360 13.24 -0.18 -9.66
C LYS A 360 13.78 1.09 -9.01
N ARG A 361 13.94 1.09 -7.68
CA ARG A 361 14.46 2.21 -6.87
C ARG A 361 13.79 3.55 -7.20
N LEU A 362 12.46 3.57 -7.26
CA LEU A 362 11.67 4.71 -7.73
C LEU A 362 11.86 5.99 -6.92
N TYR A 363 12.24 5.89 -5.64
CA TYR A 363 12.56 7.07 -4.83
C TYR A 363 13.73 7.86 -5.44
N ASP A 364 14.80 7.16 -5.84
CA ASP A 364 16.02 7.76 -6.38
C ASP A 364 15.77 8.46 -7.73
N ARG A 365 14.67 8.10 -8.39
CA ARG A 365 14.25 8.63 -9.70
C ARG A 365 13.23 9.77 -9.58
N GLY A 366 12.90 10.23 -8.37
CA GLY A 366 11.80 11.19 -8.15
C GLY A 366 11.87 12.44 -9.04
N GLU A 367 13.05 13.05 -9.19
CA GLU A 367 13.22 14.23 -10.04
C GLU A 367 13.01 13.93 -11.54
N GLU A 368 13.53 12.80 -12.02
CA GLU A 368 13.34 12.31 -13.39
C GLU A 368 11.84 12.09 -13.69
N LEU A 369 11.15 11.39 -12.78
CA LEU A 369 9.72 11.09 -12.91
C LEU A 369 8.89 12.37 -12.89
N ARG A 370 9.22 13.32 -12.01
CA ARG A 370 8.53 14.60 -11.91
C ARG A 370 8.69 15.44 -13.17
N ALA A 371 9.88 15.47 -13.76
CA ALA A 371 10.12 16.18 -15.02
C ALA A 371 9.30 15.59 -16.18
N LYS A 372 9.20 14.25 -16.27
CA LYS A 372 8.34 13.56 -17.24
C LYS A 372 6.86 13.93 -17.05
N LEU A 373 6.37 13.93 -15.82
CA LEU A 373 4.98 14.32 -15.51
C LEU A 373 4.67 15.75 -15.97
N ILE A 374 5.56 16.72 -15.66
CA ILE A 374 5.41 18.11 -16.07
C ILE A 374 5.36 18.21 -17.60
N LYS A 375 6.26 17.52 -18.29
CA LYS A 375 6.28 17.51 -19.76
C LYS A 375 4.96 16.99 -20.32
N SER A 376 4.49 15.81 -19.87
CA SER A 376 3.20 15.27 -20.35
C SER A 376 2.02 16.18 -20.04
N TYR A 377 2.01 16.84 -18.88
CA TYR A 377 0.96 17.79 -18.54
C TYR A 377 0.90 18.97 -19.53
N LEU A 378 2.06 19.59 -19.80
CA LEU A 378 2.15 20.70 -20.74
C LEU A 378 1.82 20.30 -22.18
N ASP A 379 2.19 19.09 -22.59
CA ASP A 379 1.95 18.58 -23.94
C ASP A 379 0.47 18.22 -24.21
N ASN A 380 -0.32 17.93 -23.16
CA ASN A 380 -1.68 17.39 -23.31
C ASN A 380 -2.79 18.30 -22.77
N ASN A 381 -2.54 19.08 -21.72
CA ASN A 381 -3.58 19.84 -21.07
C ASN A 381 -3.99 21.05 -21.93
N LYS A 382 -5.29 21.15 -22.24
CA LYS A 382 -5.83 22.19 -23.15
C LYS A 382 -6.09 23.52 -22.46
N GLU A 383 -5.93 23.59 -21.14
CA GLU A 383 -6.26 24.75 -20.33
C GLU A 383 -5.04 25.57 -19.90
N ILE A 384 -3.82 25.14 -20.26
CA ILE A 384 -2.54 25.73 -19.80
C ILE A 384 -2.48 27.24 -19.99
N GLU A 385 -2.77 27.75 -21.20
CA GLU A 385 -2.69 29.19 -21.48
C GLU A 385 -3.68 30.00 -20.63
N LYS A 386 -4.93 29.50 -20.52
CA LYS A 386 -5.97 30.13 -19.71
C LYS A 386 -5.60 30.15 -18.24
N LEU A 387 -5.17 29.01 -17.69
CA LEU A 387 -4.78 28.88 -16.28
C LEU A 387 -3.56 29.73 -15.98
N THR A 388 -2.56 29.77 -16.87
CA THR A 388 -1.38 30.63 -16.75
C THR A 388 -1.77 32.11 -16.71
N SER A 389 -2.69 32.53 -17.60
CA SER A 389 -3.22 33.90 -17.62
C SER A 389 -3.93 34.26 -16.32
N LEU A 390 -4.72 33.34 -15.75
CA LEU A 390 -5.42 33.55 -14.48
C LEU A 390 -4.44 33.60 -13.30
N ILE A 391 -3.45 32.72 -13.25
CA ILE A 391 -2.44 32.69 -12.19
C ILE A 391 -1.62 33.98 -12.19
N ASN A 392 -1.21 34.48 -13.35
CA ASN A 392 -0.46 35.74 -13.46
C ASN A 392 -1.24 36.97 -12.96
N LYS A 393 -2.57 36.86 -12.81
CA LYS A 393 -3.42 37.91 -12.24
C LYS A 393 -3.57 37.81 -10.71
N LEU A 394 -3.10 36.75 -10.05
CA LEU A 394 -3.30 36.52 -8.61
C LEU A 394 -2.50 37.45 -7.67
N GLY A 395 -1.72 38.38 -8.22
CA GLY A 395 -0.99 39.39 -7.46
C GLY A 395 -0.93 40.76 -8.14
N ALA A 396 -1.80 40.97 -9.14
CA ALA A 396 -2.09 42.28 -9.73
C ALA A 396 -3.43 42.77 -9.16
#